data_AF-A0A964X6C0-F1
#
_entry.id   AF-A0A964X6C0-F1
#
_cell.length_a   1.000
_cell.length_b   1.000
_cell.length_c   1.000
_cell.angle_alpha   90.00
_cell.angle_beta   90.00
_cell.angle_gamma   90.00
#
_symmetry.space_group_name_H-M   'P 1'
#
loop_
_entity.id
_entity.type
_entity.pdbx_description
1 polymer ?
#
loop_
_entity_poly.entity_id
_entity_poly.type
_entity_poly.pdbx_seq_one_letter_code
_entity_poly.pdbx_strand_id
1 'polypeptide(L)'
;PHGVDLVAATVVSGSHPDHAWPFGDKAADFVARASADAADHARSTLSLDVPVIDSLDAHTLIEQAGHSGADWILTPDTPVGPLGDGMAALAAELDDAGLPLHRFRRDWDSAAWPFATKGFFPFKKHIPELLERAELT
;
A
#
# COMPACT_ATOMS: atom_id res chain seq x y z
N PRO A 1 9.60 -3.76 -12.99
CA PRO A 1 8.78 -4.80 -13.65
C PRO A 1 8.54 -4.46 -15.12
N HIS A 2 9.32 -5.06 -16.03
CA HIS A 2 8.99 -5.02 -17.45
C HIS A 2 7.73 -5.87 -17.67
N GLY A 3 6.76 -5.38 -18.43
CA GLY A 3 5.54 -6.12 -18.77
C GLY A 3 4.35 -5.93 -17.82
N VAL A 4 4.37 -4.91 -16.95
CA VAL A 4 3.16 -4.44 -16.26
C VAL A 4 2.68 -3.18 -16.97
N ASP A 5 1.47 -3.23 -17.51
CA ASP A 5 0.80 -2.05 -18.05
C ASP A 5 -0.04 -1.41 -16.95
N LEU A 6 0.23 -0.15 -16.64
CA LEU A 6 -0.47 0.57 -15.58
C LEU A 6 -1.60 1.39 -16.20
N VAL A 7 -2.83 0.88 -16.07
CA VAL A 7 -4.02 1.50 -16.68
C VAL A 7 -4.74 2.50 -15.77
N ALA A 8 -4.54 2.39 -14.45
CA ALA A 8 -5.10 3.28 -13.45
C ALA A 8 -4.27 3.27 -12.16
N ALA A 9 -4.46 4.30 -11.33
CA ALA A 9 -3.87 4.39 -10.00
C ALA A 9 -4.85 5.09 -9.06
N THR A 10 -4.94 4.63 -7.81
CA THR A 10 -5.77 5.22 -6.75
C THR A 10 -4.94 5.32 -5.48
N VAL A 11 -5.09 6.42 -4.74
CA VAL A 11 -4.54 6.56 -3.39
C VAL A 11 -5.68 6.44 -2.38
N VAL A 12 -5.41 5.74 -1.27
CA VAL A 12 -6.40 5.52 -0.22
C VAL A 12 -5.93 6.16 1.08
N SER A 13 -6.75 7.05 1.65
CA SER A 13 -6.44 7.80 2.88
C SER A 13 -7.09 7.22 4.14
N GLY A 14 -7.64 6.01 4.05
CA GLY A 14 -8.22 5.29 5.18
C GLY A 14 -7.93 3.80 5.11
N SER A 15 -8.75 3.02 5.80
CA SER A 15 -8.61 1.57 5.90
C SER A 15 -9.90 0.86 5.49
N HIS A 16 -9.92 -0.46 5.64
CA HIS A 16 -11.11 -1.25 5.41
C HIS A 16 -12.23 -0.83 6.38
N PRO A 17 -13.51 -0.81 5.95
CA PRO A 17 -14.64 -0.39 6.80
C PRO A 17 -14.72 -1.13 8.15
N ASP A 18 -14.40 -2.43 8.16
CA ASP A 18 -14.42 -3.25 9.37
C ASP A 18 -13.17 -3.12 10.26
N HIS A 19 -12.14 -2.40 9.81
CA HIS A 19 -10.87 -2.28 10.50
C HIS A 19 -10.47 -0.82 10.64
N ALA A 20 -10.95 -0.15 11.68
CA ALA A 20 -10.73 1.28 11.89
C ALA A 20 -9.24 1.68 11.93
N TRP A 21 -8.86 2.62 11.06
CA TRP A 21 -7.58 3.33 11.02
C TRP A 21 -7.70 4.49 10.02
N PRO A 22 -7.03 5.64 10.21
CA PRO A 22 -6.13 6.02 11.31
C PRO A 22 -6.87 6.42 12.59
N PHE A 23 -6.16 6.40 13.74
CA PHE A 23 -6.74 6.68 15.06
C PHE A 23 -6.58 8.14 15.47
N GLY A 24 -7.71 8.85 15.58
CA GLY A 24 -7.81 10.21 16.09
C GLY A 24 -7.48 11.31 15.07
N ASP A 25 -7.99 12.51 15.33
CA ASP A 25 -8.06 13.61 14.36
C ASP A 25 -6.70 14.01 13.79
N LYS A 26 -5.65 14.01 14.62
CA LYS A 26 -4.30 14.38 14.18
C LYS A 26 -3.70 13.36 13.21
N ALA A 27 -3.95 12.07 13.45
CA ALA A 27 -3.49 11.02 12.56
C ALA A 27 -4.30 11.03 11.25
N ALA A 28 -5.61 11.25 11.34
CA ALA A 28 -6.48 11.41 10.19
C ALA A 28 -6.06 12.59 9.30
N ASP A 29 -5.81 13.77 9.88
CA ASP A 29 -5.32 14.93 9.13
C ASP A 29 -3.95 14.67 8.47
N PHE A 30 -3.03 14.04 9.21
CA PHE A 30 -1.73 13.67 8.66
C PHE A 30 -1.87 12.72 7.46
N VAL A 31 -2.65 11.64 7.59
CA VAL A 31 -2.85 10.67 6.51
C VAL A 31 -3.55 11.30 5.32
N ALA A 32 -4.57 12.13 5.53
CA ALA A 32 -5.27 12.82 4.45
C ALA A 32 -4.32 13.72 3.65
N ARG A 33 -3.48 14.52 4.33
CA ARG A 33 -2.51 15.41 3.68
C ARG A 33 -1.39 14.64 2.98
N ALA A 34 -0.89 13.57 3.59
CA ALA A 34 0.11 12.69 2.98
C ALA A 34 -0.44 11.96 1.75
N SER A 35 -1.71 11.56 1.79
CA SER A 35 -2.38 10.91 0.66
C SER A 35 -2.60 11.87 -0.51
N ALA A 36 -2.98 13.11 -0.23
CA ALA A 36 -3.09 14.15 -1.25
C ALA A 36 -1.73 14.43 -1.93
N ASP A 37 -0.67 14.57 -1.14
CA ASP A 37 0.70 14.76 -1.66
C ASP A 37 1.17 13.56 -2.51
N ALA A 38 0.91 12.33 -2.04
CA ALA A 38 1.21 11.12 -2.79
C ALA A 38 0.45 11.05 -4.12
N ALA A 39 -0.83 11.44 -4.14
CA ALA A 39 -1.62 11.50 -5.37
C ALA A 39 -1.08 12.56 -6.33
N ASP A 40 -0.71 13.74 -5.86
CA ASP A 40 -0.10 14.80 -6.69
C ASP A 40 1.21 14.33 -7.34
N HIS A 41 2.08 13.70 -6.55
CA HIS A 41 3.32 13.12 -7.06
C HIS A 41 3.03 12.01 -8.09
N ALA A 42 2.07 11.13 -7.82
CA ALA A 42 1.70 10.04 -8.69
C ALA A 42 1.13 10.55 -10.02
N ARG A 43 0.23 11.54 -10.02
CA ARG A 43 -0.28 12.19 -11.24
C ARG A 43 0.85 12.74 -12.10
N SER A 44 1.81 13.44 -11.47
CA SER A 44 2.96 14.01 -12.18
C SER A 44 3.87 12.94 -12.79
N THR A 45 4.09 11.84 -12.09
CA THR A 45 5.04 10.79 -12.50
C THR A 45 4.44 9.82 -13.51
N LEU A 46 3.18 9.45 -13.31
CA LEU A 46 2.50 8.40 -14.07
C LEU A 46 1.72 8.96 -15.26
N SER A 47 1.45 10.27 -15.30
CA SER A 47 0.58 10.90 -16.29
C SER A 47 -0.83 10.27 -16.34
N LEU A 48 -1.32 9.80 -15.19
CA LEU A 48 -2.65 9.25 -14.99
C LEU A 48 -3.47 10.18 -14.08
N ASP A 49 -4.80 10.09 -14.18
CA ASP A 49 -5.63 10.56 -13.08
C ASP A 49 -5.46 9.62 -11.89
N VAL A 50 -5.40 10.19 -10.69
CA VAL A 50 -5.15 9.46 -9.44
C VAL A 50 -6.11 9.98 -8.39
N PRO A 51 -7.34 9.43 -8.30
CA PRO A 51 -8.27 9.81 -7.25
C PRO A 51 -7.73 9.44 -5.86
N VAL A 52 -8.12 10.24 -4.86
CA VAL A 52 -7.95 9.90 -3.45
C VAL A 52 -9.31 9.45 -2.93
N ILE A 53 -9.39 8.23 -2.40
CA ILE A 53 -10.57 7.69 -1.72
C ILE A 53 -10.30 7.54 -0.22
N ASP A 54 -11.34 7.63 0.59
CA ASP A 54 -11.23 7.67 2.06
C ASP A 54 -11.36 6.30 2.74
N SER A 55 -11.62 5.24 1.96
CA SER A 55 -11.81 3.87 2.45
C SER A 55 -11.19 2.83 1.51
N LEU A 56 -10.65 1.74 2.07
CA LEU A 56 -10.26 0.53 1.33
C LEU A 56 -11.49 -0.37 1.16
N ASP A 57 -12.47 0.13 0.39
CA ASP A 57 -13.74 -0.55 0.12
C ASP A 57 -13.64 -1.37 -1.19
N ALA A 58 -13.97 -2.67 -1.14
CA ALA A 58 -13.88 -3.55 -2.30
C ALA A 58 -14.81 -3.11 -3.44
N HIS A 59 -16.03 -2.69 -3.13
CA HIS A 59 -17.00 -2.28 -4.15
C HIS A 59 -16.46 -1.12 -5.01
N THR A 60 -15.94 -0.09 -4.35
CA THR A 60 -15.31 1.06 -5.01
C THR A 60 -14.14 0.64 -5.90
N LEU A 61 -13.27 -0.25 -5.41
CA LEU A 61 -12.11 -0.72 -6.17
C LEU A 61 -12.50 -1.60 -7.37
N ILE A 62 -13.53 -2.43 -7.24
CA ILE A 62 -14.08 -3.23 -8.35
C ILE A 62 -14.66 -2.33 -9.44
N GLU A 63 -15.42 -1.30 -9.06
CA GLU A 63 -15.95 -0.33 -10.03
C GLU A 63 -14.82 0.42 -10.75
N GLN A 64 -13.78 0.86 -10.03
CA GLN A 64 -12.62 1.51 -10.65
C GLN A 64 -11.84 0.60 -11.58
N ALA A 65 -11.63 -0.66 -11.20
CA ALA A 65 -10.99 -1.66 -12.05
C ALA A 65 -11.81 -1.91 -13.33
N GLY A 66 -13.14 -2.04 -13.20
CA GLY A 66 -14.04 -2.20 -14.34
C GLY A 66 -14.01 -1.02 -15.32
N HIS A 67 -13.99 0.22 -14.82
CA HIS A 67 -13.90 1.41 -15.68
C HIS A 67 -12.54 1.55 -16.39
N SER A 68 -11.46 1.10 -15.75
CA SER A 68 -10.11 1.19 -16.31
C SER A 68 -9.71 -0.02 -17.15
N GLY A 69 -10.46 -1.13 -17.06
CA GLY A 69 -10.10 -2.40 -17.70
C GLY A 69 -8.93 -3.09 -17.00
N ALA A 70 -8.73 -2.86 -15.70
CA ALA A 70 -7.66 -3.52 -14.95
C ALA A 70 -8.01 -4.98 -14.65
N ASP A 71 -7.08 -5.89 -14.95
CA ASP A 71 -7.24 -7.32 -14.68
C ASP A 71 -6.90 -7.71 -13.23
N TRP A 72 -6.16 -6.86 -12.52
CA TRP A 72 -5.66 -7.09 -11.16
C TRP A 72 -5.23 -5.77 -10.51
N ILE A 73 -5.11 -5.76 -9.19
CA ILE A 73 -4.64 -4.62 -8.40
C ILE A 73 -3.24 -4.92 -7.86
N LEU A 74 -2.34 -3.94 -7.93
CA LEU A 74 -1.04 -3.98 -7.27
C LEU A 74 -1.02 -2.97 -6.12
N THR A 75 -0.56 -3.38 -4.95
CA THR A 75 -0.39 -2.47 -3.82
C THR A 75 0.90 -2.78 -3.06
N PRO A 76 1.58 -1.80 -2.45
CA PRO A 76 2.64 -2.08 -1.49
C PRO A 76 2.16 -3.00 -0.38
N ASP A 77 3.03 -3.89 0.08
CA ASP A 77 2.71 -4.77 1.18
C ASP A 77 2.53 -3.98 2.50
N THR A 78 1.55 -4.35 3.30
CA THR A 78 1.16 -3.60 4.50
C THR A 78 1.76 -4.20 5.77
N PRO A 79 2.10 -3.37 6.78
CA PRO A 79 2.51 -3.87 8.07
C PRO A 79 1.34 -4.56 8.80
N VAL A 80 1.67 -5.39 9.80
CA VAL A 80 0.69 -5.97 10.71
C VAL A 80 -0.08 -4.91 11.51
N GLY A 81 -1.31 -5.21 11.91
CA GLY A 81 -2.22 -4.30 12.60
C GLY A 81 -3.49 -4.04 11.78
N PRO A 82 -4.31 -3.02 12.14
CA PRO A 82 -5.61 -2.78 11.50
C PRO A 82 -5.56 -2.65 9.98
N LEU A 83 -4.52 -2.01 9.45
CA LEU A 83 -4.33 -1.89 8.00
C LEU A 83 -4.00 -3.26 7.35
N GLY A 84 -3.22 -4.10 8.02
CA GLY A 84 -2.92 -5.46 7.57
C GLY A 84 -4.15 -6.38 7.62
N ASP A 85 -4.92 -6.29 8.70
CA ASP A 85 -6.16 -7.05 8.87
C ASP A 85 -7.20 -6.63 7.81
N GLY A 86 -7.37 -5.32 7.61
CA GLY A 86 -8.23 -4.77 6.56
C GLY A 86 -7.77 -5.12 5.15
N MET A 87 -6.47 -5.17 4.89
CA MET A 87 -5.92 -5.63 3.61
C MET A 87 -6.20 -7.11 3.36
N ALA A 88 -6.23 -7.94 4.41
CA ALA A 88 -6.58 -9.35 4.29
C ALA A 88 -8.07 -9.56 4.01
N ALA A 89 -8.95 -8.79 4.67
CA ALA A 89 -10.39 -8.77 4.36
C ALA A 89 -10.63 -8.33 2.92
N LEU A 90 -10.05 -7.19 2.51
CA LEU A 90 -10.14 -6.68 1.15
C LEU A 90 -9.67 -7.72 0.11
N ALA A 91 -8.56 -8.40 0.38
CA ALA A 91 -8.06 -9.42 -0.54
C ALA A 91 -9.06 -10.56 -0.76
N ALA A 92 -9.77 -11.00 0.27
CA ALA A 92 -10.81 -12.03 0.15
C ALA A 92 -12.01 -11.53 -0.67
N GLU A 93 -12.47 -10.30 -0.41
CA GLU A 93 -13.61 -9.70 -1.12
C GLU A 93 -13.32 -9.50 -2.61
N LEU A 94 -12.10 -9.08 -2.95
CA LEU A 94 -11.67 -8.91 -4.34
C LEU A 94 -11.49 -10.26 -5.06
N ASP A 95 -11.02 -11.30 -4.36
CA ASP A 95 -10.90 -12.66 -4.90
C ASP A 95 -12.28 -13.25 -5.24
N ASP A 96 -13.27 -13.06 -4.37
CA ASP A 96 -14.67 -13.46 -4.61
C ASP A 96 -15.26 -12.76 -5.86
N ALA A 97 -14.79 -11.55 -6.17
CA ALA A 97 -15.16 -10.79 -7.37
C ALA A 97 -14.31 -11.13 -8.61
N GLY A 98 -13.33 -12.03 -8.49
CA GLY A 98 -12.43 -12.40 -9.58
C GLY A 98 -11.42 -11.31 -9.95
N LEU A 99 -11.08 -10.41 -9.03
CA LEU A 99 -10.11 -9.34 -9.20
C LEU A 99 -8.89 -9.56 -8.30
N PRO A 100 -7.82 -10.21 -8.77
CA PRO A 100 -6.67 -10.55 -7.94
C PRO A 100 -5.99 -9.30 -7.34
N LEU A 101 -5.69 -9.36 -6.03
CA LEU A 101 -4.90 -8.35 -5.34
C LEU A 101 -3.47 -8.85 -5.11
N HIS A 102 -2.51 -8.23 -5.77
CA HIS A 102 -1.09 -8.51 -5.61
C HIS A 102 -0.43 -7.51 -4.66
N ARG A 103 0.27 -8.05 -3.66
CA ARG A 103 1.07 -7.25 -2.72
C ARG A 103 2.54 -7.27 -3.13
N PHE A 104 3.12 -6.08 -3.29
CA PHE A 104 4.51 -5.91 -3.68
C PHE A 104 5.35 -5.46 -2.49
N ARG A 105 6.40 -6.24 -2.19
CA ARG A 105 7.41 -5.92 -1.17
C ARG A 105 8.77 -5.82 -1.84
N ARG A 106 9.47 -4.70 -1.65
CA ARG A 106 10.80 -4.49 -2.24
C ARG A 106 11.82 -5.45 -1.60
N ASP A 107 12.92 -5.71 -2.29
CA ASP A 107 13.96 -6.61 -1.79
C ASP A 107 14.60 -6.11 -0.48
N TRP A 108 14.80 -4.79 -0.38
CA TRP A 108 15.34 -4.17 0.84
C TRP A 108 14.35 -4.25 2.01
N ASP A 109 13.06 -4.06 1.77
CA ASP A 109 12.01 -4.26 2.79
C ASP A 109 11.98 -5.72 3.26
N SER A 110 12.04 -6.66 2.31
CA SER A 110 12.08 -8.10 2.60
C SER A 110 13.29 -8.51 3.44
N ALA A 111 14.44 -7.87 3.22
CA ALA A 111 15.64 -8.08 4.01
C ALA A 111 15.54 -7.47 5.41
N ALA A 112 14.97 -6.26 5.52
CA ALA A 112 14.96 -5.49 6.76
C ALA A 112 13.83 -5.90 7.71
N TRP A 113 12.63 -6.18 7.21
CA TRP A 113 11.45 -6.43 8.03
C TRP A 113 11.60 -7.52 9.10
N PRO A 114 12.27 -8.66 8.85
CA PRO A 114 12.49 -9.70 9.85
C PRO A 114 13.20 -9.21 11.13
N PHE A 115 13.98 -8.13 11.03
CA PHE A 115 14.70 -7.55 12.17
C PHE A 115 13.89 -6.48 12.94
N ALA A 116 12.77 -5.99 12.39
CA ALA A 116 11.95 -4.91 12.95
C ALA A 116 10.97 -5.41 14.04
N THR A 117 11.47 -6.14 15.04
CA THR A 117 10.62 -6.89 15.99
C THR A 117 10.20 -6.12 17.25
N LYS A 118 11.09 -5.33 17.85
CA LYS A 118 10.88 -4.76 19.21
C LYS A 118 11.41 -3.33 19.36
N GLY A 119 11.61 -2.62 18.25
CA GLY A 119 12.06 -1.23 18.23
C GLY A 119 13.43 -1.03 17.58
N PHE A 120 13.92 0.21 17.65
CA PHE A 120 15.07 0.66 16.85
C PHE A 120 16.42 0.07 17.27
N PHE A 121 16.71 -0.07 18.57
CA PHE A 121 18.05 -0.51 19.01
C PHE A 121 18.41 -1.96 18.61
N PRO A 122 17.51 -2.95 18.71
CA PRO A 122 17.75 -4.28 18.14
C PRO A 122 17.95 -4.23 16.63
N PHE A 123 17.08 -3.51 15.90
CA PHE A 123 17.17 -3.36 14.45
C PHE A 123 18.49 -2.72 14.00
N LYS A 124 18.95 -1.68 14.71
CA LYS A 124 20.18 -0.94 14.40
C LYS A 124 21.42 -1.84 14.27
N LYS A 125 21.48 -2.94 15.02
CA LYS A 125 22.60 -3.89 14.98
C LYS A 125 22.76 -4.56 13.63
N HIS A 126 21.68 -4.69 12.85
CA HIS A 126 21.66 -5.32 11.53
C HIS A 126 21.82 -4.33 10.38
N ILE A 127 21.75 -3.01 10.63
CA ILE A 127 21.87 -1.99 9.58
C ILE A 127 23.15 -2.14 8.75
N PRO A 128 24.35 -2.36 9.34
CA PRO A 128 25.56 -2.53 8.53
C PRO A 128 25.45 -3.68 7.51
N GLU A 129 24.98 -4.86 7.95
CA GLU A 129 24.79 -6.03 7.09
C GLU A 129 23.72 -5.79 6.01
N LEU A 130 22.65 -5.06 6.36
CA LEU A 130 21.58 -4.70 5.42
C LEU A 130 22.07 -3.74 4.33
N LEU A 131 22.94 -2.78 4.68
CA LEU A 131 23.52 -1.83 3.73
C LEU A 131 24.50 -2.52 2.78
N GLU A 132 25.33 -3.43 3.29
CA GLU A 132 26.24 -4.25 2.46
C GLU A 132 25.45 -5.08 1.45
N ARG A 133 24.39 -5.76 1.90
CA ARG A 133 23.50 -6.55 1.04
C ARG A 133 22.75 -5.72 0.00
N ALA A 134 22.52 -4.44 0.27
CA ALA A 134 21.90 -3.50 -0.65
C ALA A 134 22.90 -2.78 -1.56
N GLU A 135 24.19 -3.12 -1.48
CA GLU A 135 25.29 -2.50 -2.25
C GLU A 135 25.41 -0.98 -2.00
N LEU A 136 25.16 -0.54 -0.76
CA LEU A 136 25.17 0.87 -0.35
C LEU A 136 26.41 1.26 0.49
N THR A 137 27.39 0.38 0.63
CA THR A 137 28.64 0.57 1.40
C THR A 137 29.84 -0.03 0.69
#